data_AF-A0A2G8RG18-F1
#
_entry.id   AF-A0A2G8RG18-F1
#
_cell.length_a   1.000
_cell.length_b   1.000
_cell.length_c   1.000
_cell.angle_alpha   90.00
_cell.angle_beta   90.00
_cell.angle_gamma   90.00
#
_symmetry.space_group_name_H-M   'P 1'
#
loop_
_entity.id
_entity.type
_entity.pdbx_description
1 polymer ?
#
loop_
_entity_poly.entity_id
_entity_poly.type
_entity_poly.pdbx_seq_one_letter_code
_entity_poly.pdbx_strand_id
1 'polypeptide(L)'
;MSRHLTPVQVCERLIGPVETLGPIAGLQAKAAYGWRRESQYRDAGDLTPRANRALLAHAAAHDIPLTADHLIWGAPEEEIEQLLAAMPQKPADRARSGNMPVAAE
;
A
#
# COMPACT_ATOMS: atom_id res chain seq x y z
N MET A 1 11.90 -20.03 -1.48
CA MET A 1 12.67 -18.79 -1.21
C MET A 1 11.63 -17.75 -0.82
N SER A 2 11.48 -17.47 0.47
CA SER A 2 10.53 -16.47 0.94
C SER A 2 11.08 -15.09 0.57
N ARG A 3 10.29 -14.27 -0.12
CA ARG A 3 10.72 -12.93 -0.53
C ARG A 3 10.52 -11.99 0.66
N HIS A 4 11.56 -11.27 1.06
CA HIS A 4 11.43 -10.21 2.04
C HIS A 4 10.96 -8.94 1.33
N LEU A 5 9.79 -8.42 1.70
CA LEU A 5 9.22 -7.20 1.14
C LEU A 5 9.83 -5.98 1.85
N THR A 6 10.09 -4.93 1.07
CA THR A 6 10.51 -3.63 1.62
C THR A 6 9.33 -2.89 2.24
N PRO A 7 9.55 -1.85 3.07
CA PRO A 7 8.47 -1.06 3.66
C PRO A 7 7.42 -0.56 2.65
N VAL A 8 7.85 0.00 1.52
CA VAL A 8 6.91 0.44 0.48
C VAL A 8 6.12 -0.72 -0.13
N GLN A 9 6.73 -1.90 -0.32
CA GLN A 9 6.06 -3.08 -0.87
C GLN A 9 5.02 -3.64 0.10
N VAL A 10 5.30 -3.62 1.41
CA VAL A 10 4.32 -3.99 2.44
C VAL A 10 3.12 -3.05 2.38
N CYS A 11 3.34 -1.73 2.30
CA CYS A 11 2.25 -0.77 2.13
C CYS A 11 1.48 -0.97 0.83
N GLU A 12 2.16 -1.30 -0.27
CA GLU A 12 1.51 -1.59 -1.55
C GLU A 12 0.54 -2.77 -1.48
N ARG A 13 0.88 -3.78 -0.68
CA ARG A 13 0.05 -4.96 -0.46
C ARG A 13 -1.11 -4.70 0.49
N LEU A 14 -0.86 -4.02 1.61
CA LEU A 14 -1.86 -3.84 2.68
C LEU A 14 -2.79 -2.65 2.47
N ILE A 15 -2.32 -1.56 1.86
CA ILE A 15 -3.09 -0.31 1.70
C ILE A 15 -3.54 -0.13 0.26
N GLY A 16 -2.61 -0.22 -0.70
CA GLY A 16 -2.89 0.02 -2.11
C GLY A 16 -1.67 0.56 -2.87
N PRO A 17 -1.82 0.78 -4.19
CA PRO A 17 -0.67 1.02 -5.05
C PRO A 17 0.05 2.35 -4.72
N VAL A 18 1.31 2.50 -5.10
CA VAL A 18 2.17 3.63 -4.68
C VAL A 18 1.55 5.02 -4.93
N GLU A 19 0.71 5.14 -5.96
CA GLU A 19 -0.02 6.37 -6.30
C GLU A 19 -1.04 6.79 -5.24
N THR A 20 -1.58 5.84 -4.47
CA THR A 20 -2.51 6.12 -3.36
C THR A 20 -1.76 6.41 -2.06
N LEU A 21 -0.58 5.81 -1.87
CA LEU A 21 0.25 6.01 -0.68
C LEU A 21 0.73 7.47 -0.55
N GLY A 22 1.09 8.10 -1.67
CA GLY A 22 1.55 9.50 -1.70
C GLY A 22 0.54 10.47 -1.08
N PRO A 23 -0.70 10.54 -1.58
CA PRO A 23 -1.75 11.40 -1.03
C PRO A 23 -2.08 11.10 0.44
N ILE A 24 -2.10 9.82 0.85
CA ILE A 24 -2.29 9.45 2.27
C ILE A 24 -1.17 10.03 3.14
N ALA A 25 0.06 10.03 2.64
CA ALA A 25 1.22 10.62 3.30
C ALA A 25 1.28 12.16 3.20
N GLY A 26 0.29 12.82 2.58
CA GLY A 26 0.27 14.27 2.37
C GLY A 26 1.20 14.75 1.27
N LEU A 27 1.54 13.88 0.31
CA LEU A 27 2.39 14.18 -0.84
C LEU A 27 1.59 14.13 -2.15
N GLN A 28 2.18 14.66 -3.22
CA GLN A 28 1.68 14.45 -4.58
C GLN A 28 1.78 12.97 -4.98
N ALA A 29 0.84 12.46 -5.76
CA ALA A 29 0.81 11.05 -6.18
C ALA A 29 2.14 10.57 -6.78
N LYS A 30 2.78 11.41 -7.60
CA LYS A 30 4.06 11.05 -8.23
C LYS A 30 5.28 11.08 -7.30
N ALA A 31 5.19 11.76 -6.15
CA ALA A 31 6.32 11.86 -5.22
C ALA A 31 6.68 10.50 -4.60
N ALA A 32 5.66 9.65 -4.41
CA ALA A 32 5.81 8.33 -3.80
C ALA A 32 6.60 7.32 -4.67
N TYR A 33 6.62 7.47 -6.00
CA TYR A 33 7.44 6.60 -6.86
C TYR A 33 8.93 6.67 -6.53
N GLY A 34 9.39 7.80 -5.99
CA GLY A 34 10.77 7.96 -5.56
C GLY A 34 11.17 6.98 -4.46
N TRP A 35 10.23 6.44 -3.68
CA TRP A 35 10.52 5.48 -2.61
C TRP A 35 10.98 4.12 -3.13
N ARG A 36 10.60 3.75 -4.36
CA ARG A 36 11.05 2.48 -4.97
C ARG A 36 12.53 2.50 -5.38
N ARG A 37 13.17 3.66 -5.38
CA ARG A 37 14.56 3.86 -5.79
C ARG A 37 15.38 4.32 -4.60
N GLU A 38 16.63 3.88 -4.57
CA GLU A 38 17.64 4.41 -3.65
C GLU A 38 17.85 5.90 -3.92
N SER A 39 18.20 6.63 -2.87
CA SER A 39 18.67 8.01 -2.96
C SER A 39 19.85 8.22 -2.03
N GLN A 40 20.48 9.39 -2.08
CA GLN A 40 21.58 9.74 -1.17
C GLN A 40 21.27 9.56 0.32
N TYR A 41 20.00 9.60 0.73
CA TYR A 41 19.59 9.61 2.15
C TYR A 41 18.69 8.46 2.55
N ARG A 42 18.38 7.51 1.65
CA ARG A 42 17.49 6.38 1.94
C ARG A 42 17.76 5.21 1.00
N ASP A 43 17.60 4.01 1.52
CA ASP A 43 17.65 2.79 0.71
C ASP A 43 16.40 2.64 -0.17
N ALA A 44 16.52 1.80 -1.20
CA ALA A 44 15.39 1.50 -2.07
C ALA A 44 14.29 0.77 -1.30
N GLY A 45 13.10 1.35 -1.25
CA GLY A 45 11.94 0.81 -0.55
C GLY A 45 11.64 1.51 0.77
N ASP A 46 12.54 2.36 1.25
CA ASP A 46 12.35 3.09 2.50
C ASP A 46 11.46 4.33 2.32
N LEU A 47 10.65 4.54 3.34
CA LEU A 47 9.70 5.64 3.44
C LEU A 47 10.25 6.69 4.41
N THR A 48 9.94 7.96 4.16
CA THR A 48 10.35 9.03 5.08
C THR A 48 9.58 8.94 6.41
N PRO A 49 10.15 9.34 7.56
CA PRO A 49 9.47 9.24 8.85
C PRO A 49 8.09 9.91 8.93
N ARG A 50 7.88 10.99 8.17
CA ARG A 50 6.57 11.66 8.10
C ARG A 50 5.53 10.80 7.36
N ALA A 51 5.93 10.14 6.28
CA ALA A 51 5.07 9.21 5.56
C ALA A 51 4.71 8.00 6.44
N ASN A 52 5.67 7.46 7.19
CA ASN A 52 5.42 6.32 8.10
C ASN A 52 4.32 6.65 9.11
N ARG A 53 4.40 7.80 9.76
CA ARG A 53 3.37 8.22 10.73
C ARG A 53 2.00 8.38 10.10
N ALA A 54 1.92 8.98 8.91
CA ALA A 54 0.66 9.18 8.20
C ALA A 54 0.03 7.85 7.75
N LEU A 55 0.84 6.93 7.23
CA LEU A 55 0.38 5.61 6.79
C LEU A 55 -0.06 4.74 7.98
N LEU A 56 0.63 4.79 9.13
CA LEU A 56 0.18 4.14 10.36
C LEU A 56 -1.15 4.68 10.85
N ALA A 57 -1.31 6.01 10.87
CA ALA A 57 -2.56 6.63 11.29
C ALA A 57 -3.71 6.24 10.35
N HIS A 58 -3.46 6.19 9.04
CA HIS A 58 -4.45 5.71 8.08
C HIS A 58 -4.79 4.24 8.29
N ALA A 59 -3.80 3.37 8.45
CA ALA A 59 -4.02 1.95 8.69
C ALA A 59 -4.85 1.70 9.96
N ALA A 60 -4.54 2.40 11.04
CA ALA A 60 -5.30 2.33 12.28
C ALA A 60 -6.76 2.82 12.12
N ALA A 61 -7.00 3.84 11.29
CA ALA A 61 -8.34 4.35 11.01
C ALA A 61 -9.19 3.41 10.12
N HIS A 62 -8.56 2.46 9.44
CA HIS A 62 -9.19 1.54 8.49
C HIS A 62 -9.07 0.07 8.87
N ASP A 63 -8.67 -0.21 10.13
CA ASP A 63 -8.45 -1.57 10.65
C ASP A 63 -7.49 -2.41 9.79
N ILE A 64 -6.50 -1.76 9.17
CA ILE A 64 -5.45 -2.42 8.39
C ILE A 64 -4.33 -2.85 9.36
N PRO A 65 -3.91 -4.13 9.37
CA PRO A 65 -2.90 -4.65 10.29
C PRO A 65 -1.47 -4.26 9.88
N LEU A 66 -1.22 -2.96 9.69
CA LEU A 66 0.11 -2.40 9.43
C LEU A 66 0.76 -1.99 10.76
N THR A 67 1.96 -2.51 11.02
CA THR A 67 2.74 -2.17 12.23
C THR A 67 3.88 -1.20 11.92
N ALA A 68 4.46 -0.61 12.96
CA ALA A 68 5.65 0.23 12.82
C ALA A 68 6.85 -0.59 12.31
N ASP A 69 6.97 -1.85 12.73
CA ASP A 69 8.07 -2.74 12.30
C ASP A 69 8.01 -3.01 10.79
N HIS A 70 6.81 -3.17 10.22
CA HIS A 70 6.64 -3.26 8.76
C HIS A 70 7.21 -2.05 8.01
N LEU A 71 7.17 -0.86 8.63
CA LEU A 71 7.63 0.39 8.02
C LEU A 71 9.11 0.69 8.24
N ILE A 72 9.74 0.01 9.18
CA ILE A 72 11.18 0.17 9.49
C ILE A 72 11.97 -0.95 8.82
N TRP A 73 11.50 -2.19 8.94
CA TRP A 73 12.24 -3.38 8.52
C TRP A 73 11.65 -4.05 7.29
N GLY A 74 10.38 -3.77 6.95
CA GLY A 74 9.63 -4.57 6.00
C GLY A 74 9.07 -5.84 6.66
N ALA A 75 8.74 -6.83 5.86
CA ALA A 75 8.24 -8.12 6.35
C ALA A 75 8.42 -9.24 5.31
N PRO A 76 8.45 -10.51 5.72
CA PRO A 76 8.31 -11.65 4.80
C PRO A 76 7.00 -11.59 4.01
N GLU A 77 7.03 -11.95 2.73
CA GLU A 77 5.83 -11.98 1.89
C GLU A 77 4.73 -12.89 2.46
N GLU A 78 5.11 -14.05 3.00
CA GLU A 78 4.19 -15.01 3.63
C GLU A 78 3.43 -14.42 4.82
N GLU A 79 4.09 -13.56 5.61
CA GLU A 79 3.46 -12.87 6.73
C GLU A 79 2.37 -11.91 6.22
N ILE A 80 2.69 -11.13 5.18
CA ILE A 80 1.74 -10.19 4.59
C ILE A 80 0.56 -10.92 3.93
N GLU A 81 0.80 -12.06 3.30
CA GLU A 81 -0.28 -12.89 2.73
C GLU A 81 -1.22 -13.43 3.81
N GLN A 82 -0.70 -13.84 4.96
CA GLN A 82 -1.52 -14.27 6.10
C GLN A 82 -2.38 -13.12 6.65
N LEU A 83 -1.80 -11.91 6.76
CA LEU A 83 -2.54 -10.72 7.18
C LEU A 83 -3.65 -10.38 6.18
N LEU A 84 -3.37 -10.44 4.87
CA LEU A 84 -4.37 -10.19 3.83
C LEU A 84 -5.51 -11.22 3.85
N ALA A 85 -5.19 -12.49 4.13
CA ALA A 85 -6.20 -13.53 4.28
C ALA A 85 -7.09 -13.33 5.53
N ALA A 86 -6.54 -12.74 6.59
CA ALA A 86 -7.28 -12.43 7.81
C ALA A 86 -8.11 -11.13 7.72
N MET A 87 -7.79 -10.23 6.79
CA MET A 87 -8.52 -8.98 6.63
C MET A 87 -9.95 -9.22 6.12
N PRO A 88 -10.97 -8.53 6.67
CA PRO A 88 -12.30 -8.54 6.10
C PRO A 88 -12.18 -7.97 4.68
N GLN A 89 -12.41 -8.82 3.68
CA GLN A 89 -12.41 -8.40 2.29
C GLN A 89 -13.45 -7.30 2.14
N LYS A 90 -13.01 -6.05 1.98
CA LYS A 90 -13.90 -4.95 1.61
C LYS A 90 -14.56 -5.40 0.32
N PRO A 91 -15.90 -5.52 0.25
CA PRO A 91 -16.55 -5.93 -0.98
C PRO A 91 -16.08 -4.98 -2.07
N ALA A 92 -15.40 -5.53 -3.08
CA ALA A 92 -14.87 -4.77 -4.20
C ALA A 92 -16.04 -3.93 -4.76
N ASP A 93 -15.98 -2.62 -4.50
CA ASP A 93 -17.08 -1.75 -4.88
C ASP A 93 -17.19 -1.77 -6.40
N ARG A 94 -18.43 -2.05 -6.82
CA ARG A 94 -18.81 -2.47 -8.16
C ARG A 94 -18.66 -1.29 -9.14
N ALA A 95 -17.60 -1.27 -9.95
CA ALA A 95 -17.55 -0.35 -11.09
C ALA A 95 -16.62 -0.82 -12.24
N ARG A 96 -16.86 -2.03 -12.77
CA ARG A 96 -16.78 -2.20 -14.23
C ARG A 96 -17.98 -1.47 -14.83
N SER A 97 -17.88 -0.16 -14.97
CA SER A 97 -18.83 0.65 -15.73
C SER A 97 -18.70 0.32 -17.21
N GLY A 98 -19.79 -0.14 -17.83
CA GLY A 98 -20.05 0.04 -19.26
C GLY A 98 -20.06 -1.22 -20.14
N ASN A 99 -21.04 -2.10 -19.97
CA ASN A 99 -21.55 -2.88 -21.12
C ASN A 99 -23.08 -2.77 -21.12
N MET A 100 -23.59 -1.72 -21.77
CA MET A 100 -25.00 -1.61 -22.14
C MET A 100 -25.20 -2.38 -23.45
N PRO A 101 -26.13 -3.36 -23.54
CA PRO A 101 -26.59 -3.81 -24.83
C PRO A 101 -27.50 -2.72 -25.40
N VAL A 102 -27.07 -2.12 -26.51
CA VAL A 102 -27.95 -1.26 -27.32
C VAL A 102 -28.94 -2.18 -28.01
N ALA A 103 -30.21 -2.10 -27.62
CA ALA A 103 -31.31 -2.70 -28.37
C ALA A 103 -31.40 -1.97 -29.72
N ALA A 104 -31.23 -2.70 -30.82
CA ALA A 104 -31.56 -2.23 -32.15
C ALA A 104 -32.94 -2.77 -32.51
N GLU A 105 -33.86 -1.86 -32.78
CA GLU A 105 -35.11 -2.08 -33.54
C GLU A 105 -34.80 -2.40 -35.00
#